data_AF-A0A8S8YBW5-F1
#
_entry.id   AF-A0A8S8YBW5-F1
#
_cell.length_a   1.000
_cell.length_b   1.000
_cell.length_c   1.000
_cell.angle_alpha   90.00
_cell.angle_beta   90.00
_cell.angle_gamma   90.00
#
_symmetry.space_group_name_H-M   'P 1'
#
loop_
_entity.id
_entity.type
_entity.pdbx_description
1 polymer ?
#
loop_
_entity_poly.entity_id
_entity_poly.type
_entity_poly.pdbx_seq_one_letter_code
_entity_poly.pdbx_strand_id
1 'polypeptide(L)'
;MTLPQGESPSVPSVQNIWVGADWNEKETWDLVGIQFEGHENMHRVLNPHDSPDGFHPLQKQHKIRYHDFNEMYDDAQGFGRKPTDEGRVK
;
A
#
# COMPACT_ATOMS: atom_id res chain seq x y z
N MET A 1 24.86 10.01 -6.50
CA MET A 1 24.06 10.75 -5.52
C MET A 1 23.28 9.72 -4.72
N THR A 2 23.78 9.35 -3.55
CA THR A 2 23.11 8.39 -2.65
C THR A 2 22.09 9.18 -1.84
N LEU A 3 20.81 8.84 -1.95
CA LEU A 3 19.78 9.50 -1.14
C LEU A 3 20.06 9.18 0.33
N PRO A 4 19.97 10.17 1.24
CA PRO A 4 20.03 9.88 2.66
C PRO A 4 18.95 8.85 2.98
N GLN A 5 19.29 7.88 3.82
CA GLN A 5 18.36 6.87 4.30
C GLN A 5 17.38 7.56 5.27
N GLY A 6 16.46 8.34 4.72
CA GLY A 6 15.49 9.11 5.48
C GLY A 6 14.42 8.17 6.02
N GLU A 7 14.24 8.18 7.34
CA GLU A 7 13.20 7.41 8.03
C GLU A 7 11.77 7.84 7.62
N SER A 8 11.60 8.93 6.86
CA SER A 8 10.30 9.43 6.40
C SER A 8 10.42 10.30 5.12
N PRO A 9 10.16 9.76 3.91
CA PRO A 9 10.21 10.54 2.67
C PRO A 9 9.02 11.52 2.56
N SER A 10 9.32 12.79 2.26
CA SER A 10 8.34 13.87 2.05
C SER A 10 8.67 14.66 0.79
N VAL A 11 7.64 15.10 0.05
CA VAL A 11 7.75 15.95 -1.14
C VAL A 11 6.62 16.99 -1.17
N PRO A 12 6.77 18.13 -1.87
CA PRO A 12 5.66 19.08 -2.07
C PRO A 12 4.55 18.48 -2.94
N SER A 13 3.30 18.74 -2.57
CA SER A 13 2.12 18.42 -3.40
C SER A 13 2.09 19.29 -4.66
N VAL A 14 1.56 18.73 -5.75
CA VAL A 14 1.27 19.46 -6.98
C VAL A 14 -0.24 19.54 -7.27
N GLN A 15 -1.08 19.11 -6.32
CA GLN A 15 -2.55 19.17 -6.39
C GLN A 15 -3.08 20.56 -6.74
N ASN A 16 -2.44 21.62 -6.22
CA ASN A 16 -2.83 23.00 -6.47
C ASN A 16 -2.57 23.45 -7.92
N ILE A 17 -1.62 22.82 -8.63
CA ILE A 17 -1.34 23.06 -10.04
C ILE A 17 -2.22 22.15 -10.89
N TRP A 18 -2.29 20.87 -10.54
CA TRP A 18 -3.06 19.85 -11.24
C TRP A 18 -4.03 19.15 -10.29
N VAL A 19 -5.31 19.50 -10.39
CA VAL A 19 -6.38 18.89 -9.56
C VAL A 19 -6.41 17.37 -9.70
N GLY A 20 -6.07 16.83 -10.88
CA GLY A 20 -5.97 15.38 -11.11
C GLY A 20 -4.88 14.66 -10.31
N ALA A 21 -3.93 15.40 -9.70
CA ALA A 21 -2.93 14.83 -8.81
C ALA A 21 -3.53 14.38 -7.47
N ASP A 22 -4.71 14.88 -7.07
CA ASP A 22 -5.35 14.53 -5.78
C ASP A 22 -5.39 13.01 -5.53
N TRP A 23 -5.90 12.24 -6.50
CA TRP A 23 -6.02 10.80 -6.35
C TRP A 23 -4.67 10.07 -6.36
N ASN A 24 -3.76 10.50 -7.25
CA ASN A 24 -2.44 9.89 -7.40
C ASN A 24 -1.57 10.09 -6.15
N GLU A 25 -1.64 11.27 -5.53
CA GLU A 25 -0.93 11.58 -4.30
C GLU A 25 -1.51 10.79 -3.12
N LYS A 26 -2.85 10.68 -3.01
CA LYS A 26 -3.52 9.83 -2.00
C LYS A 26 -3.16 8.36 -2.13
N GLU A 27 -3.18 7.82 -3.35
CA GLU A 27 -2.78 6.43 -3.63
C GLU A 27 -1.33 6.18 -3.23
N THR A 28 -0.43 7.08 -3.62
CA THR A 28 1.01 6.96 -3.30
C THR A 28 1.24 7.03 -1.80
N TRP A 29 0.58 7.95 -1.10
CA TRP A 29 0.65 8.03 0.36
C TRP A 29 0.09 6.76 1.02
N ASP A 30 -1.07 6.27 0.61
CA ASP A 30 -1.74 5.12 1.23
C ASP A 30 -0.94 3.81 1.03
N LEU A 31 -0.44 3.57 -0.18
CA LEU A 31 0.23 2.31 -0.53
C LEU A 31 1.74 2.30 -0.29
N VAL A 32 2.42 3.43 -0.48
CA VAL A 32 3.89 3.55 -0.43
C VAL A 32 4.38 4.30 0.81
N GLY A 33 3.57 5.20 1.36
CA GLY A 33 3.92 5.96 2.57
C GLY A 33 4.75 7.22 2.32
N ILE A 34 4.67 7.81 1.12
CA ILE A 34 5.29 9.12 0.83
C ILE A 34 4.37 10.24 1.31
N GLN A 35 4.90 11.20 2.05
CA GLN A 35 4.16 12.38 2.51
C GLN A 35 4.15 13.48 1.45
N PHE A 36 2.99 14.14 1.27
CA PHE A 36 2.81 15.25 0.35
C PHE A 36 2.48 16.54 1.11
N GLU A 37 3.44 17.47 1.15
CA GLU A 37 3.30 18.74 1.86
C GLU A 37 2.36 19.68 1.09
N GLY A 38 1.34 20.20 1.78
CA GLY A 38 0.35 21.12 1.20
C GLY A 38 -0.79 20.45 0.42
N HIS A 39 -0.86 19.11 0.41
CA HIS A 39 -2.03 18.39 -0.11
C HIS A 39 -3.25 18.63 0.80
N GLU A 40 -4.40 18.93 0.21
CA GLU A 40 -5.64 19.19 0.93
C GLU A 40 -6.51 17.92 1.01
N ASN A 41 -6.99 17.59 2.21
CA ASN A 41 -7.83 16.41 2.48
C ASN A 41 -7.13 15.07 2.21
N MET A 42 -5.88 14.90 2.62
CA MET A 42 -5.20 13.60 2.59
C MET A 42 -5.90 12.58 3.51
N HIS A 43 -6.27 11.41 2.99
CA HIS A 43 -6.87 10.31 3.74
C HIS A 43 -6.72 8.98 2.97
N ARG A 44 -6.95 7.84 3.64
CA ARG A 44 -6.86 6.52 3.01
C ARG A 44 -7.97 6.35 1.98
N VAL A 45 -7.60 5.80 0.82
CA VAL A 45 -8.50 5.64 -0.33
C VAL A 45 -8.55 4.20 -0.83
N LEU A 46 -7.51 3.40 -0.60
CA LEU A 46 -7.40 2.03 -1.09
C LEU A 46 -7.32 1.02 0.06
N ASN A 47 -6.56 1.31 1.11
CA ASN A 47 -6.48 0.42 2.27
C ASN A 47 -7.71 0.57 3.17
N PRO A 48 -8.12 -0.51 3.87
CA PRO A 48 -9.15 -0.45 4.89
C PRO A 48 -8.84 0.61 5.97
N HIS A 49 -9.88 1.30 6.48
CA HIS A 49 -9.71 2.33 7.50
C HIS A 49 -9.18 1.79 8.85
N ASP A 50 -9.35 0.49 9.11
CA ASP A 50 -8.82 -0.23 10.27
C ASP A 50 -7.39 -0.75 10.07
N SER A 51 -6.75 -0.42 8.94
CA SER A 51 -5.34 -0.76 8.70
C SER A 51 -4.44 -0.10 9.75
N PRO A 52 -3.41 -0.80 10.25
CA PRO A 52 -2.48 -0.23 11.21
C PRO A 52 -1.82 1.05 10.70
N ASP A 53 -1.53 1.97 11.62
CA ASP A 53 -0.78 3.20 11.30
C ASP A 53 0.59 2.85 10.72
N GLY A 54 0.98 3.57 9.66
CA GLY A 54 2.23 3.31 8.93
C GLY A 54 2.24 2.02 8.11
N PHE A 55 1.11 1.30 8.02
CA PHE A 55 1.00 0.17 7.08
C PHE A 55 0.85 0.68 5.65
N HIS A 56 1.86 0.36 4.83
CA HIS A 56 1.97 0.75 3.42
C HIS A 56 2.42 -0.47 2.60
N PRO A 57 1.48 -1.26 2.05
CA PRO A 57 1.75 -2.62 1.56
C PRO A 57 2.80 -2.73 0.44
N LEU A 58 3.08 -1.64 -0.29
CA LEU A 58 4.07 -1.64 -1.36
C LEU A 58 5.51 -1.35 -0.89
N GLN A 59 5.73 -1.09 0.41
CA GLN A 59 7.09 -0.97 0.93
C GLN A 59 7.75 -2.34 1.01
N LYS A 60 9.03 -2.40 0.61
CA LYS A 60 9.83 -3.65 0.56
C LYS A 60 9.92 -4.41 1.87
N GLN A 61 9.77 -3.72 3.01
CA GLN A 61 9.83 -4.33 4.33
C GLN A 61 8.63 -5.23 4.64
N HIS A 62 7.48 -5.00 3.97
CA HIS A 62 6.30 -5.81 4.17
C HIS A 62 6.40 -7.08 3.32
N LYS A 63 6.38 -8.22 3.99
CA LYS A 63 6.21 -9.52 3.32
C LYS A 63 4.74 -9.66 2.93
N ILE A 64 4.38 -9.12 1.77
CA ILE A 64 3.14 -9.51 1.08
C ILE A 64 3.21 -11.01 0.79
N ARG A 65 2.10 -11.72 1.00
CA ARG A 65 2.02 -13.19 1.13
C ARG A 65 2.48 -14.01 -0.09
N TYR A 66 3.05 -13.38 -1.11
CA TYR A 66 3.37 -13.99 -2.40
C TYR A 66 4.86 -14.13 -2.71
N HIS A 67 5.76 -13.71 -1.81
CA HIS A 67 7.17 -13.70 -2.15
C HIS A 67 7.82 -15.11 -2.21
N ASP A 68 7.16 -16.15 -1.68
CA ASP A 68 7.66 -17.54 -1.65
C ASP A 68 6.68 -18.58 -2.22
N PHE A 69 5.52 -18.18 -2.77
CA PHE A 69 4.50 -19.12 -3.28
C PHE A 69 4.18 -18.90 -4.75
N ASN A 70 4.70 -19.78 -5.60
CA ASN A 70 4.41 -19.84 -7.05
C ASN A 70 3.02 -20.42 -7.38
N GLU A 71 2.16 -20.65 -6.38
CA GLU A 71 0.92 -21.43 -6.52
C GLU A 71 -0.38 -20.61 -6.29
N MET A 72 -0.40 -19.32 -6.64
CA MET A 72 -1.61 -18.50 -6.45
C MET A 72 -2.43 -18.23 -7.71
N TYR A 73 -1.98 -18.67 -8.90
CA TYR A 73 -2.72 -18.39 -10.14
C TYR A 73 -3.43 -19.63 -10.70
N ASP A 74 -4.28 -20.27 -9.90
CA ASP A 74 -5.17 -21.34 -10.42
C ASP A 74 -6.65 -21.18 -10.03
N ASP A 75 -7.04 -20.09 -9.35
CA ASP A 75 -8.46 -19.73 -9.21
C ASP A 75 -8.73 -18.30 -9.72
N ALA A 76 -9.80 -18.14 -10.50
CA ALA A 76 -10.09 -16.88 -11.18
C ALA A 76 -10.48 -15.73 -10.22
N GLN A 77 -10.64 -16.00 -8.92
CA GLN A 77 -11.26 -15.08 -7.96
C GLN A 77 -10.60 -15.04 -6.56
N GLY A 78 -9.55 -15.81 -6.25
CA GLY A 78 -8.64 -15.52 -5.12
C GLY A 78 -9.24 -15.44 -3.69
N PHE A 79 -10.42 -16.01 -3.44
CA PHE A 79 -11.08 -15.98 -2.10
C PHE A 79 -11.42 -17.37 -1.54
N GLY A 80 -10.99 -18.46 -2.18
CA GLY A 80 -11.17 -19.83 -1.66
C GLY A 80 -10.07 -20.26 -0.69
N ARG A 81 -10.42 -20.96 0.39
CA ARG A 81 -9.43 -21.71 1.19
C ARG A 81 -8.94 -22.90 0.35
N LYS A 82 -7.62 -23.12 0.29
CA LYS A 82 -7.10 -24.35 -0.34
C LYS A 82 -7.63 -25.59 0.41
N PRO A 83 -7.94 -26.69 -0.28
CA PRO A 83 -8.49 -27.91 0.33
C PRO A 83 -7.63 -28.48 1.47
N THR A 84 -6.33 -28.21 1.43
CA THR A 84 -5.37 -28.67 2.44
C THR A 84 -5.48 -27.99 3.80
N ASP A 85 -6.21 -26.87 3.90
CA ASP A 85 -6.36 -26.07 5.13
C ASP A 85 -7.77 -26.13 5.74
N GLU A 86 -8.64 -27.00 5.25
CA GLU A 86 -10.05 -27.11 5.72
C GLU A 86 -10.17 -27.58 7.18
N GLY A 87 -9.13 -28.18 7.75
CA GLY A 87 -9.17 -28.83 9.07
C GLY A 87 -8.29 -28.22 10.16
N ARG A 88 -7.52 -27.16 9.89
CA ARG A 88 -6.69 -26.53 10.93
C ARG A 88 -7.47 -25.44 11.66
N VAL A 89 -7.70 -25.65 12.96
CA VAL A 89 -8.27 -24.62 13.85
C VAL A 89 -7.18 -23.59 14.12
N LYS A 90 -7.57 -22.31 14.01
CA LYS A 90 -6.68 -21.14 14.17
C LYS A 90 -5.79 -21.21 15.41
#